data_AF-A0A0B1SGG3-F1
#
_entry.id   AF-A0A0B1SGG3-F1
#
_cell.length_a   1.000
_cell.length_b   1.000
_cell.length_c   1.000
_cell.angle_alpha   90.00
_cell.angle_beta   90.00
_cell.angle_gamma   90.00
#
_symmetry.space_group_name_H-M   'P 1'
#
loop_
_entity.id
_entity.type
_entity.pdbx_description
1 polymer ?
#
loop_
_entity_poly.entity_id
_entity_poly.type
_entity_poly.pdbx_seq_one_letter_code
_entity_poly.pdbx_strand_id
1 'polypeptide(L)'
;LIYSFQTICVEKDPTLGGTCLNVGCIPSKSLLNNSHYYHMSHHDFANRGIECTSKLNLQKMMEAKSASVKALTGGVAQLFKANKVTHVQGVGTITGPNQ
;
A
#
# COMPACT_ATOMS: atom_id res chain seq x y z
N LEU A 1 3.45 5.46 28.02
CA LEU A 1 4.86 5.32 27.58
C LEU A 1 5.51 4.10 28.26
N ILE A 2 4.90 2.91 28.20
CA ILE A 2 5.16 1.80 29.16
C ILE A 2 6.01 0.65 28.58
N TYR A 3 6.33 0.62 27.28
CA TYR A 3 7.20 -0.40 26.68
C TYR A 3 8.35 0.26 25.91
N SER A 4 9.49 0.49 26.58
CA SER A 4 10.69 1.11 26.00
C SER A 4 11.68 0.03 25.55
N PHE A 5 11.35 -0.71 24.48
CA PHE A 5 12.30 -1.61 23.83
C PHE A 5 13.05 -0.86 22.71
N GLN A 6 14.38 -0.99 22.69
CA GLN A 6 15.14 -0.63 21.51
C GLN A 6 14.81 -1.64 20.41
N THR A 7 14.23 -1.16 19.31
CA THR A 7 13.67 -2.01 18.26
C THR A 7 14.34 -1.75 16.93
N ILE A 8 14.71 -2.83 16.24
CA ILE A 8 15.25 -2.82 14.89
C ILE A 8 14.33 -3.70 14.02
N CYS A 9 14.02 -3.24 12.82
CA CYS A 9 13.29 -4.01 11.81
C CYS A 9 14.20 -4.22 10.60
N VAL A 10 14.35 -5.48 10.19
CA VAL A 10 15.11 -5.88 9.00
C VAL A 10 14.11 -6.26 7.91
N GLU A 11 14.18 -5.59 6.76
CA GLU A 11 13.32 -5.84 5.60
C GLU A 11 14.18 -5.93 4.34
N LYS A 12 13.96 -6.94 3.51
CA LYS A 12 14.76 -7.16 2.30
C LYS A 12 14.34 -6.24 1.15
N ASP A 13 13.06 -5.92 1.08
CA ASP A 13 12.49 -5.16 -0.01
C ASP A 13 12.87 -3.67 0.10
N PRO A 14 12.94 -2.92 -1.03
CA PRO A 14 13.27 -1.49 -1.00
C PRO A 14 12.28 -0.61 -0.22
N THR A 15 11.05 -1.11 0.00
CA THR A 15 9.97 -0.38 0.66
C THR A 15 9.32 -1.22 1.75
N LEU A 16 9.08 -0.58 2.90
CA LEU A 16 8.38 -1.17 4.03
C LEU A 16 6.92 -1.51 3.69
N GLY A 17 6.33 -2.44 4.45
CA GLY A 17 4.93 -2.83 4.33
C GLY A 17 4.67 -4.23 3.75
N GLY A 18 5.74 -4.90 3.31
CA GLY A 18 5.73 -6.30 2.86
C GLY A 18 4.72 -6.57 1.73
N THR A 19 4.25 -7.81 1.65
CA THR A 19 3.31 -8.25 0.61
C THR A 19 2.05 -7.41 0.58
N CYS A 20 1.47 -7.10 1.73
CA CYS A 20 0.17 -6.42 1.83
C CYS A 20 0.15 -5.06 1.12
N LEU A 21 1.18 -4.25 1.35
CA LEU A 21 1.27 -2.90 0.79
C LEU A 21 1.87 -2.90 -0.62
N ASN A 22 2.91 -3.69 -0.87
CA ASN A 22 3.65 -3.61 -2.13
C ASN A 22 2.94 -4.33 -3.29
N VAL A 23 2.43 -5.54 -3.06
CA VAL A 23 1.98 -6.44 -4.15
C VAL A 23 0.70 -7.23 -3.81
N GLY A 24 0.00 -6.88 -2.74
CA GLY A 24 -1.12 -7.64 -2.21
C GLY A 24 -2.36 -6.77 -2.04
N CYS A 25 -2.84 -6.68 -0.80
CA CYS A 25 -4.10 -6.04 -0.47
C CYS A 25 -4.25 -4.64 -1.06
N ILE A 26 -3.29 -3.74 -0.83
CA ILE A 26 -3.41 -2.34 -1.25
C ILE A 26 -3.56 -2.19 -2.77
N PRO A 27 -2.65 -2.73 -3.61
CA PRO A 27 -2.82 -2.62 -5.05
C PRO A 27 -4.09 -3.32 -5.54
N SER A 28 -4.46 -4.48 -4.98
CA SER A 28 -5.70 -5.18 -5.37
C SER A 28 -6.95 -4.37 -5.04
N LYS A 29 -7.05 -3.80 -3.83
CA LYS A 29 -8.23 -3.02 -3.42
C LYS A 29 -8.32 -1.68 -4.17
N SER A 30 -7.19 -1.04 -4.49
CA SER A 30 -7.18 0.16 -5.34
C SER A 30 -7.76 -0.14 -6.74
N LEU A 31 -7.33 -1.24 -7.37
CA LEU A 31 -7.84 -1.66 -8.68
C LEU A 31 -9.31 -2.09 -8.63
N LEU A 32 -9.72 -2.85 -7.60
CA LEU A 32 -11.11 -3.26 -7.41
C LEU A 32 -12.05 -2.06 -7.27
N ASN A 33 -11.68 -1.08 -6.45
CA ASN A 33 -12.47 0.14 -6.25
C ASN A 33 -12.62 0.95 -7.55
N ASN A 34 -11.52 1.15 -8.28
CA ASN A 34 -11.57 1.86 -9.56
C ASN A 34 -12.36 1.12 -10.64
N SER A 35 -12.25 -0.21 -10.68
CA SER A 35 -13.03 -1.06 -11.60
C SER A 35 -14.51 -1.04 -11.24
N HIS A 36 -14.84 -1.02 -9.95
CA HIS A 36 -16.22 -0.89 -9.47
C HIS A 36 -16.84 0.43 -9.91
N TYR A 37 -16.14 1.57 -9.78
CA TYR A 37 -16.65 2.84 -10.30
C TYR A 37 -16.84 2.83 -11.81
N TYR A 38 -15.92 2.22 -12.55
CA TYR A 38 -16.08 2.07 -14.00
C TYR A 38 -17.34 1.24 -14.32
N HIS A 39 -17.54 0.11 -13.64
CA HIS A 39 -18.73 -0.72 -13.79
C HIS A 39 -20.02 0.07 -13.47
N MET A 40 -20.08 0.77 -12.33
CA MET A 40 -21.24 1.58 -11.95
C MET A 40 -21.56 2.66 -13.00
N SER A 41 -20.54 3.24 -13.65
CA SER A 41 -20.75 4.25 -14.68
C SER A 41 -21.46 3.74 -15.94
N HIS A 42 -21.42 2.42 -16.20
CA HIS A 42 -22.11 1.81 -17.34
C HIS A 42 -23.49 1.24 -16.98
N HIS A 43 -23.71 0.87 -15.72
CA HIS A 43 -24.90 0.10 -15.34
C HIS A 43 -25.82 0.81 -14.34
N ASP A 44 -25.27 1.58 -13.40
CA ASP A 44 -26.05 2.02 -12.25
C ASP A 44 -26.26 3.53 -12.17
N PHE A 45 -25.46 4.32 -12.89
CA PHE A 45 -25.49 5.78 -12.80
C PHE A 45 -26.78 6.39 -13.39
N ALA A 46 -27.28 5.85 -14.50
CA ALA A 46 -28.52 6.31 -15.12
C ALA A 46 -29.72 6.19 -14.16
N ASN A 47 -29.82 5.09 -13.40
CA ASN A 47 -30.87 4.89 -12.39
C ASN A 47 -30.79 5.87 -11.22
N ARG A 48 -29.68 6.59 -11.09
CA ARG A 48 -29.43 7.64 -10.09
C ARG A 48 -29.52 9.05 -10.69
N GLY A 49 -30.03 9.19 -11.91
CA GLY A 49 -30.15 10.47 -12.61
C GLY A 49 -28.82 11.06 -13.07
N ILE A 50 -27.77 10.22 -13.20
CA ILE A 50 -26.45 10.64 -13.67
C ILE A 50 -26.26 10.14 -15.09
N GLU A 51 -26.21 11.07 -16.03
CA GLU A 51 -25.87 10.80 -17.42
C GLU A 51 -24.38 11.05 -17.66
N CYS A 52 -23.63 10.01 -18.03
CA CYS A 52 -22.23 10.16 -18.39
C CYS A 52 -21.81 9.11 -19.42
N THR A 53 -20.71 9.41 -20.13
CA THR A 53 -20.04 8.44 -21.02
C THR A 53 -18.62 8.26 -20.51
N SER A 54 -18.27 7.04 -20.08
CA SER A 54 -16.97 6.76 -19.49
C SER A 54 -16.06 5.95 -20.42
N LYS A 55 -14.80 6.36 -20.52
CA LYS A 55 -13.74 5.64 -21.24
C LYS A 55 -12.66 5.23 -20.26
N LEU A 56 -12.26 3.95 -20.30
CA LEU A 56 -11.16 3.46 -19.47
C LEU A 56 -9.83 4.05 -19.94
N ASN A 57 -9.12 4.70 -19.01
CA ASN A 57 -7.69 4.98 -19.14
C ASN A 57 -6.91 4.09 -18.17
N LEU A 58 -6.45 2.95 -18.67
CA LEU A 58 -5.74 1.96 -17.86
C LEU A 58 -4.43 2.51 -17.29
N GLN A 59 -3.71 3.34 -18.05
CA GLN A 59 -2.45 3.93 -17.59
C GLN A 59 -2.68 4.77 -16.32
N LYS A 60 -3.66 5.69 -16.34
CA LYS A 60 -3.99 6.49 -15.16
C LYS A 60 -4.49 5.66 -13.98
N MET A 61 -5.22 4.57 -14.25
CA MET A 61 -5.66 3.65 -13.19
C MET A 61 -4.48 2.96 -12.51
N MET A 62 -3.47 2.55 -13.29
CA MET A 62 -2.24 1.96 -12.78
C MET A 62 -1.37 2.98 -12.04
N GLU A 63 -1.33 4.24 -12.49
CA GLU A 63 -0.69 5.35 -11.78
C GLU A 63 -1.36 5.60 -10.42
N ALA A 64 -2.70 5.63 -10.37
CA ALA A 64 -3.45 5.77 -9.13
C ALA A 64 -3.17 4.63 -8.13
N LYS A 65 -3.13 3.38 -8.60
CA LYS A 65 -2.71 2.21 -7.81
C LYS A 65 -1.32 2.42 -7.22
N SER A 66 -0.35 2.78 -8.06
CA SER A 66 1.04 3.01 -7.65
C SER A 66 1.15 4.18 -6.65
N ALA A 67 0.35 5.23 -6.81
CA ALA A 67 0.28 6.35 -5.87
C ALA A 67 -0.23 5.90 -4.48
N SER A 68 -1.28 5.06 -4.42
CA SER A 68 -1.76 4.49 -3.15
C SER A 68 -0.69 3.67 -2.44
N VAL A 69 0.04 2.82 -3.18
CA VAL A 69 1.15 2.03 -2.63
C VAL A 69 2.24 2.95 -2.08
N LYS A 70 2.71 3.92 -2.88
CA LYS A 70 3.77 4.86 -2.48
C LYS A 70 3.39 5.67 -1.24
N ALA A 71 2.14 6.14 -1.14
CA ALA A 71 1.67 6.90 0.00
C ALA A 71 1.73 6.06 1.30
N LEU A 72 1.25 4.82 1.25
CA LEU A 72 1.16 3.97 2.43
C LEU A 72 2.52 3.41 2.86
N THR A 73 3.38 2.99 1.93
CA THR A 73 4.74 2.56 2.27
C THR A 73 5.59 3.71 2.84
N GLY A 74 5.42 4.92 2.28
CA GLY A 74 6.00 6.15 2.83
C GLY A 74 5.49 6.47 4.23
N GLY A 75 4.20 6.26 4.48
CA GLY A 75 3.59 6.42 5.82
C GLY A 75 4.20 5.47 6.85
N VAL A 76 4.46 4.20 6.50
CA VAL A 76 5.15 3.26 7.39
C VAL A 76 6.57 3.75 7.73
N ALA A 77 7.31 4.25 6.74
CA ALA A 77 8.63 4.82 6.97
C ALA A 77 8.60 6.05 7.91
N GLN A 78 7.56 6.87 7.82
CA GLN A 78 7.35 7.99 8.76
C GLN A 78 7.03 7.47 10.17
N LEU A 79 6.20 6.44 10.31
CA LEU A 79 5.90 5.82 11.61
C LEU A 79 7.13 5.22 12.26
N PHE A 80 8.04 4.60 11.51
CA PHE A 80 9.30 4.09 12.05
C PHE A 80 10.15 5.22 12.64
N LYS A 81 10.26 6.35 11.92
CA LYS A 81 10.96 7.55 12.43
C LYS A 81 10.31 8.09 13.70
N ALA A 82 8.98 8.22 13.72
CA ALA A 82 8.23 8.71 14.88
C ALA A 82 8.41 7.82 16.13
N ASN A 83 8.53 6.52 15.92
CA ASN A 83 8.68 5.53 17.00
C ASN A 83 10.15 5.13 17.27
N LYS A 84 11.13 5.82 16.67
CA LYS A 84 12.57 5.52 16.84
C LYS A 84 12.95 4.08 16.53
N VAL A 85 12.28 3.46 15.56
CA VAL A 85 12.61 2.12 15.06
C VAL A 85 13.69 2.26 13.99
N THR A 86 14.81 1.57 14.18
CA THR A 86 15.86 1.52 13.16
C THR A 86 15.45 0.54 12.06
N HIS A 87 15.45 1.00 10.82
CA HIS A 87 15.24 0.17 9.64
C HIS A 87 16.59 -0.24 9.04
N VAL A 88 16.79 -1.54 8.85
CA VAL A 88 17.93 -2.09 8.10
C VAL A 88 17.39 -2.78 6.85
N GLN A 89 17.81 -2.32 5.69
CA GLN A 89 17.46 -3.00 4.44
C GLN A 89 18.40 -4.19 4.23
N GLY A 90 17.87 -5.41 4.22
CA GLY A 90 18.64 -6.63 4.04
C GLY A 90 17.88 -7.89 4.41
N VAL A 91 18.58 -9.03 4.38
CA VAL A 91 18.05 -10.32 4.81
C VAL A 91 18.65 -10.65 6.17
N GLY A 92 17.80 -10.85 7.18
CA GLY A 92 18.20 -11.32 8.49
C GLY A 92 18.31 -12.84 8.52
N THR A 93 19.37 -13.36 9.14
CA THR A 93 19.58 -14.79 9.38
C THR A 93 19.93 -14.98 10.85
N ILE A 94 19.29 -15.95 11.51
CA ILE A 94 19.60 -16.30 12.91
C ILE A 94 20.87 -17.14 12.92
N THR A 95 21.88 -16.69 13.65
CA THR A 95 23.20 -17.35 13.73
C THR A 95 23.39 -18.14 15.02
N GLY A 96 22.54 -17.88 16.03
CA GLY A 96 22.52 -18.66 17.27
C GLY A 96 21.52 -18.08 18.28
N PRO A 97 21.49 -18.61 19.51
CA PRO A 97 20.70 -18.02 20.58
C PRO A 97 21.16 -16.58 20.84
N ASN A 98 20.24 -15.63 20.71
CA ASN A 98 20.49 -14.17 20.82
C ASN A 98 21.46 -13.60 19.76
N GLN A 99 21.61 -14.25 18.59
CA GLN A 99 22.48 -13.81 17.49
C GLN A 99 21.86 -14.02 16.10
#